data_AF-A0A8J8MS96-F1
#
_entry.id   AF-A0A8J8MS96-F1
#
_cell.length_a   1.000
_cell.length_b   1.000
_cell.length_c   1.000
_cell.angle_alpha   90.00
_cell.angle_beta   90.00
_cell.angle_gamma   90.00
#
_symmetry.space_group_name_H-M   'P 1'
#
loop_
_entity.id
_entity.type
_entity.pdbx_description
1 polymer ?
#
loop_
_entity_poly.entity_id
_entity_poly.type
_entity_poly.pdbx_seq_one_letter_code
_entity_poly.pdbx_strand_id
1 'polypeptide(L)'
;MALISTDAFVLKRPVAGAVTALAAGGAGLAAVAAAVPGPAAMAGTALITYGAAAGLILWGLPAHAPSRFGPANTVTVFRTAMVAWVAGCIFGSGHFTPGSSDALVWATVLAAFAALALDGVDGWLARRTGLASRFGARFDMEVDAALILLLSVAAWMTGKAGVWALAIGGMRYGFIAAQAVLPALRRDLAPSIRRKTICVVQVVSLCLIALPPVPPSATVWIALAALLLLTWSFARDVNRLLRQ
;
A
#
# COMPACT_ATOMS: atom_id res chain seq x y z
N MET A 1 -14.26 45.58 7.74
CA MET A 1 -13.09 45.01 7.02
C MET A 1 -12.42 44.01 7.96
N ALA A 2 -13.03 42.84 8.13
CA ALA A 2 -12.70 41.89 9.19
C ALA A 2 -12.51 40.48 8.60
N LEU A 3 -11.29 39.95 8.76
CA LEU A 3 -10.93 38.54 8.94
C LEU A 3 -11.60 37.50 8.01
N ILE A 4 -11.53 37.70 6.70
CA ILE A 4 -11.67 36.58 5.76
C ILE A 4 -10.33 35.85 5.68
N SER A 5 -10.21 34.85 6.54
CA SER A 5 -9.77 33.50 6.17
C SER A 5 -8.30 33.25 5.79
N THR A 6 -7.39 33.49 6.73
CA THR A 6 -6.07 32.82 6.75
C THR A 6 -6.23 31.29 6.78
N ASP A 7 -7.24 30.76 7.49
CA ASP A 7 -7.47 29.32 7.63
C ASP A 7 -7.93 28.65 6.32
N ALA A 8 -8.78 29.28 5.50
CA ALA A 8 -9.14 28.68 4.20
C ALA A 8 -7.98 28.75 3.20
N PHE A 9 -7.08 29.73 3.29
CA PHE A 9 -5.92 29.80 2.42
C PHE A 9 -4.88 28.71 2.76
N VAL A 10 -4.72 28.38 4.05
CA VAL A 10 -3.82 27.34 4.55
C VAL A 10 -4.25 25.93 4.10
N LEU A 11 -5.56 25.64 4.06
CA LEU A 11 -6.08 24.34 3.57
C LEU A 11 -6.13 24.24 2.04
N LYS A 12 -6.30 25.35 1.30
CA LYS A 12 -6.44 25.33 -0.17
C LYS A 12 -5.20 24.80 -0.91
N ARG A 13 -4.00 25.13 -0.45
CA ARG A 13 -2.73 24.74 -1.10
C ARG A 13 -2.44 23.23 -1.07
N PRO A 14 -2.51 22.53 0.09
CA PRO A 14 -2.31 21.08 0.11
C PRO A 14 -3.43 20.34 -0.61
N VAL A 15 -4.69 20.82 -0.56
CA VAL A 15 -5.81 20.20 -1.27
C VAL A 15 -5.62 20.30 -2.78
N ALA A 16 -5.28 21.48 -3.30
CA ALA A 16 -5.03 21.65 -4.74
C ALA A 16 -3.89 20.74 -5.23
N GLY A 17 -2.77 20.71 -4.50
CA GLY A 17 -1.65 19.83 -4.85
C GLY A 17 -2.01 18.34 -4.79
N ALA A 18 -2.81 17.92 -3.82
CA ALA A 18 -3.32 16.55 -3.73
C ALA A 18 -4.23 16.20 -4.90
N VAL A 19 -5.18 17.07 -5.24
CA VAL A 19 -6.10 16.86 -6.37
C VAL A 19 -5.33 16.76 -7.69
N THR A 20 -4.36 17.65 -7.93
CA THR A 20 -3.51 17.58 -9.14
C THR A 20 -2.72 16.27 -9.19
N ALA A 21 -2.09 15.86 -8.09
CA ALA A 21 -1.36 14.59 -8.05
C ALA A 21 -2.29 13.38 -8.28
N LEU A 22 -3.47 13.37 -7.65
CA LEU A 22 -4.46 12.31 -7.80
C LEU A 22 -5.03 12.24 -9.22
N ALA A 23 -5.29 13.39 -9.85
CA ALA A 23 -5.72 13.44 -11.24
C ALA A 23 -4.63 12.90 -12.17
N ALA A 24 -3.37 13.28 -11.96
CA ALA A 24 -2.24 12.78 -12.75
C ALA A 24 -2.04 11.26 -12.57
N GLY A 25 -2.09 10.75 -11.34
CA GLY A 25 -2.01 9.32 -11.07
C GLY A 25 -3.17 8.53 -11.69
N GLY A 26 -4.39 9.07 -11.62
CA GLY A 26 -5.58 8.46 -12.22
C GLY A 26 -5.55 8.45 -13.75
N ALA A 27 -5.09 9.55 -14.35
CA ALA A 27 -4.88 9.63 -15.79
C ALA A 27 -3.80 8.65 -16.27
N GLY A 28 -2.70 8.52 -15.52
CA GLY A 28 -1.66 7.53 -15.78
C GLY A 28 -2.20 6.10 -15.71
N LEU A 29 -2.99 5.78 -14.67
CA LEU A 29 -3.65 4.48 -14.53
C LEU A 29 -4.61 4.19 -15.68
N ALA A 30 -5.45 5.17 -16.06
CA ALA A 30 -6.37 5.03 -17.18
C ALA A 30 -5.64 4.81 -18.51
N ALA A 31 -4.52 5.50 -18.73
CA ALA A 31 -3.67 5.29 -19.91
C ALA A 31 -3.06 3.89 -19.95
N VAL A 32 -2.55 3.38 -18.82
CA VAL A 32 -2.08 1.98 -18.72
C VAL A 32 -3.22 1.00 -18.98
N ALA A 33 -4.39 1.22 -18.38
CA ALA A 33 -5.56 0.37 -18.57
C ALA A 33 -6.06 0.33 -20.02
N ALA A 34 -5.91 1.43 -20.76
CA ALA A 34 -6.23 1.49 -22.19
C ALA A 34 -5.15 0.83 -23.07
N ALA A 35 -3.88 0.91 -22.65
CA ALA A 35 -2.74 0.38 -23.42
C ALA A 35 -2.52 -1.12 -23.22
N VAL A 36 -2.89 -1.68 -22.07
CA VAL A 36 -2.70 -3.10 -21.75
C VAL A 36 -3.98 -3.87 -22.07
N PRO A 37 -3.96 -4.80 -23.05
CA PRO A 37 -5.13 -5.60 -23.38
C PRO A 37 -5.57 -6.49 -22.20
N GLY A 38 -6.87 -6.59 -21.99
CA GLY A 38 -7.45 -7.51 -21.01
C GLY A 38 -8.95 -7.29 -20.82
N PRO A 39 -9.59 -8.06 -19.93
CA PRO A 39 -11.01 -7.92 -19.65
C PRO A 39 -11.36 -6.54 -19.11
N ALA A 40 -12.53 -6.01 -19.47
CA ALA A 40 -13.02 -4.73 -18.95
C ALA A 40 -13.08 -4.69 -17.40
N ALA A 41 -13.31 -5.86 -16.78
CA ALA A 41 -13.28 -6.00 -15.33
C ALA A 41 -11.91 -5.66 -14.72
N MET A 42 -10.79 -5.95 -15.41
CA MET A 42 -9.44 -5.61 -14.94
C MET A 42 -9.25 -4.09 -14.81
N ALA A 43 -9.57 -3.37 -15.88
CA ALA A 43 -9.51 -1.90 -15.90
C ALA A 43 -10.51 -1.29 -14.92
N GLY A 44 -11.74 -1.80 -14.90
CA GLY A 44 -12.80 -1.34 -14.00
C GLY A 44 -12.42 -1.49 -12.52
N THR A 45 -11.93 -2.65 -12.12
CA THR A 45 -11.47 -2.88 -10.74
C THR A 45 -10.31 -1.96 -10.38
N ALA A 46 -9.31 -1.80 -11.25
CA ALA A 46 -8.19 -0.90 -10.99
C ALA A 46 -8.65 0.55 -10.76
N LEU A 47 -9.52 1.07 -11.62
CA LEU A 47 -10.04 2.44 -11.51
C LEU A 47 -10.92 2.62 -10.28
N ILE A 48 -11.75 1.65 -9.93
CA ILE A 48 -12.58 1.68 -8.71
C ILE A 48 -11.69 1.66 -7.46
N THR A 49 -10.69 0.77 -7.40
CA THR A 49 -9.74 0.71 -6.28
C THR A 49 -8.98 2.03 -6.13
N TYR A 50 -8.52 2.61 -7.23
CA TYR A 50 -7.84 3.90 -7.21
C TYR A 50 -8.78 5.04 -6.75
N GLY A 51 -10.01 5.07 -7.27
CA GLY A 51 -11.02 6.07 -6.87
C GLY A 51 -11.37 5.98 -5.39
N ALA A 52 -11.51 4.77 -4.85
CA ALA A 52 -11.73 4.55 -3.42
C ALA A 52 -10.53 5.05 -2.58
N ALA A 53 -9.31 4.70 -2.99
CA ALA A 53 -8.10 5.19 -2.32
C ALA A 53 -7.99 6.72 -2.38
N ALA A 54 -8.24 7.33 -3.55
CA ALA A 54 -8.27 8.78 -3.73
C ALA A 54 -9.30 9.46 -2.83
N GLY A 55 -10.50 8.89 -2.70
CA GLY A 55 -11.53 9.36 -1.78
C GLY A 55 -11.06 9.34 -0.32
N LEU A 56 -10.45 8.24 0.12
CA LEU A 56 -9.89 8.13 1.48
C LEU A 56 -8.74 9.12 1.74
N ILE A 57 -7.87 9.33 0.74
CA ILE A 57 -6.77 10.31 0.80
C ILE A 57 -7.34 11.71 0.99
N LEU A 58 -8.32 12.11 0.17
CA LEU A 58 -8.94 13.43 0.24
C LEU A 58 -9.72 13.62 1.54
N TRP A 59 -10.38 12.57 2.04
CA TRP A 59 -11.08 12.60 3.32
C TRP A 59 -10.13 12.74 4.52
N GLY A 60 -8.97 12.07 4.49
CA GLY A 60 -7.98 12.13 5.56
C GLY A 60 -7.10 13.39 5.55
N LEU A 61 -7.08 14.13 4.43
CA LEU A 61 -6.18 15.26 4.22
C LEU A 61 -6.45 16.42 5.21
N PRO A 62 -7.68 16.93 5.42
CA PRO A 62 -7.91 18.09 6.28
C PRO A 62 -7.46 17.90 7.73
N ALA A 63 -7.50 16.67 8.24
CA ALA A 63 -7.18 16.37 9.64
C ALA A 63 -5.67 16.35 9.95
N HIS A 64 -4.82 16.13 8.95
CA HIS A 64 -3.38 15.89 9.17
C HIS A 64 -2.47 16.52 8.10
N ALA A 65 -3.03 17.40 7.24
CA ALA A 65 -2.32 17.94 6.09
C ALA A 65 -1.06 18.75 6.48
N PRO A 66 0.08 18.51 5.82
CA PRO A 66 1.19 19.45 5.84
C PRO A 66 0.80 20.77 5.15
N SER A 67 1.61 21.82 5.36
CA SER A 67 1.43 23.14 4.73
C SER A 67 1.40 23.12 3.19
N ARG A 68 1.90 22.04 2.57
CA ARG A 68 1.80 21.76 1.13
C ARG A 68 1.82 20.25 0.88
N PHE A 69 1.13 19.81 -0.16
CA PHE A 69 1.23 18.42 -0.63
C PHE A 69 2.60 18.23 -1.30
N GLY A 70 3.53 17.64 -0.54
CA GLY A 70 4.92 17.53 -0.95
C GLY A 70 5.15 16.45 -2.01
N PRO A 71 6.32 16.48 -2.67
CA PRO A 71 6.61 15.55 -3.75
C PRO A 71 6.74 14.09 -3.29
N ALA A 72 7.03 13.84 -2.00
CA ALA A 72 6.96 12.48 -1.42
C ALA A 72 5.54 11.91 -1.50
N ASN A 73 4.51 12.70 -1.12
CA ASN A 73 3.13 12.27 -1.23
C ASN A 73 2.69 12.10 -2.70
N THR A 74 3.24 12.89 -3.62
CA THR A 74 3.01 12.72 -5.07
C THR A 74 3.55 11.37 -5.55
N VAL A 75 4.76 10.97 -5.13
CA VAL A 75 5.31 9.64 -5.43
C VAL A 75 4.41 8.55 -4.83
N THR A 76 3.95 8.71 -3.59
CA THR A 76 3.02 7.77 -2.97
C THR A 76 1.69 7.66 -3.73
N VAL A 77 1.17 8.74 -4.33
CA VAL A 77 -0.01 8.69 -5.22
C VAL A 77 0.24 7.82 -6.46
N PHE A 78 1.40 7.95 -7.09
CA PHE A 78 1.76 7.08 -8.22
C PHE A 78 1.90 5.61 -7.79
N ARG A 79 2.45 5.36 -6.59
CA ARG A 79 2.44 4.00 -6.01
C ARG A 79 1.02 3.49 -5.78
N THR A 80 0.10 4.32 -5.29
CA THR A 80 -1.32 3.95 -5.16
C THR A 80 -1.93 3.56 -6.50
N ALA A 81 -1.61 4.25 -7.60
CA ALA A 81 -2.06 3.86 -8.93
C ALA A 81 -1.51 2.49 -9.35
N MET A 82 -0.25 2.19 -9.05
CA MET A 82 0.35 0.88 -9.31
C MET A 82 -0.28 -0.23 -8.47
N VAL A 83 -0.54 0.02 -7.18
CA VAL A 83 -1.22 -0.92 -6.28
C VAL A 83 -2.67 -1.15 -6.74
N ALA A 84 -3.35 -0.12 -7.22
CA ALA A 84 -4.69 -0.25 -7.81
C ALA A 84 -4.67 -1.08 -9.11
N TRP A 85 -3.65 -0.89 -9.95
CA TRP A 85 -3.43 -1.75 -11.12
C TRP A 85 -3.23 -3.22 -10.73
N VAL A 86 -2.39 -3.49 -9.71
CA VAL A 86 -2.19 -4.83 -9.14
C VAL A 86 -3.52 -5.44 -8.68
N ALA A 87 -4.39 -4.66 -8.02
CA ALA A 87 -5.74 -5.13 -7.64
C ALA A 87 -6.59 -5.51 -8.86
N GLY A 88 -6.57 -4.68 -9.92
CA GLY A 88 -7.24 -4.97 -11.18
C GLY A 88 -6.75 -6.28 -11.81
N CYS A 89 -5.44 -6.49 -11.86
CA CYS A 89 -4.84 -7.73 -12.37
C CYS A 89 -5.27 -8.94 -11.53
N ILE A 90 -5.30 -8.85 -10.21
CA ILE A 90 -5.64 -9.98 -9.33
C ILE A 90 -7.12 -10.35 -9.44
N PHE A 91 -8.02 -9.38 -9.37
CA PHE A 91 -9.46 -9.63 -9.23
C PHE A 91 -10.25 -9.56 -10.53
N GLY A 92 -9.78 -8.78 -11.51
CA GLY A 92 -10.55 -8.49 -12.73
C GLY A 92 -10.01 -9.18 -13.98
N SER A 93 -8.85 -9.82 -13.93
CA SER A 93 -8.23 -10.44 -15.12
C SER A 93 -8.65 -11.91 -15.35
N GLY A 94 -8.94 -12.66 -14.28
CA GLY A 94 -9.16 -14.11 -14.33
C GLY A 94 -7.88 -14.95 -14.44
N HIS A 95 -6.69 -14.33 -14.42
CA HIS A 95 -5.39 -15.01 -14.57
C HIS A 95 -4.70 -15.38 -13.25
N PHE A 96 -5.30 -15.07 -12.09
CA PHE A 96 -4.75 -15.46 -10.79
C PHE A 96 -5.42 -16.74 -10.29
N THR A 97 -5.14 -17.84 -10.97
CA THR A 97 -5.67 -19.18 -10.65
C THR A 97 -4.53 -20.18 -10.41
N PRO A 98 -4.80 -21.37 -9.83
CA PRO A 98 -3.77 -22.37 -9.62
C PRO A 98 -3.12 -22.79 -10.95
N GLY A 99 -1.79 -22.71 -11.02
CA GLY A 99 -1.02 -23.08 -12.20
C GLY A 99 -0.81 -21.97 -13.23
N SER A 100 -1.31 -20.75 -12.99
CA SER A 100 -1.10 -19.62 -13.92
C SER A 100 0.38 -19.25 -14.04
N SER A 101 0.88 -19.25 -15.28
CA SER A 101 2.24 -18.84 -15.64
C SER A 101 2.24 -17.72 -16.68
N ASP A 102 1.22 -16.87 -16.65
CA ASP A 102 0.95 -15.89 -17.71
C ASP A 102 1.82 -14.63 -17.57
N ALA A 103 2.04 -13.95 -18.70
CA ALA A 103 2.76 -12.69 -18.74
C ALA A 103 2.16 -11.62 -17.79
N LEU A 104 0.86 -11.70 -17.50
CA LEU A 104 0.18 -10.79 -16.57
C LEU A 104 0.62 -11.00 -15.12
N VAL A 105 0.92 -12.23 -14.69
CA VAL A 105 1.44 -12.51 -13.35
C VAL A 105 2.82 -11.87 -13.20
N TRP A 106 3.68 -12.02 -14.20
CA TRP A 106 4.97 -11.34 -14.24
C TRP A 106 4.85 -9.82 -14.22
N ALA A 107 3.98 -9.25 -15.06
CA ALA A 107 3.72 -7.81 -15.07
C ALA A 107 3.22 -7.30 -13.71
N THR A 108 2.37 -8.07 -13.03
CA THR A 108 1.87 -7.74 -11.69
C THR A 108 2.99 -7.74 -10.65
N VAL A 109 3.86 -8.76 -10.67
CA VAL A 109 5.03 -8.83 -9.78
C VAL A 109 6.00 -7.68 -10.05
N LEU A 110 6.25 -7.35 -11.32
CA LEU A 110 7.09 -6.20 -11.70
C LEU A 110 6.48 -4.87 -11.22
N ALA A 111 5.17 -4.69 -11.36
CA ALA A 111 4.48 -3.52 -10.84
C ALA A 111 4.59 -3.41 -9.31
N ALA A 112 4.44 -4.52 -8.58
CA ALA A 112 4.63 -4.57 -7.13
C ALA A 112 6.07 -4.23 -6.71
N PHE A 113 7.07 -4.77 -7.41
CA PHE A 113 8.49 -4.43 -7.17
C PHE A 113 8.79 -2.97 -7.46
N ALA A 114 8.25 -2.42 -8.55
CA ALA A 114 8.44 -1.03 -8.90
C ALA A 114 7.75 -0.09 -7.87
N ALA A 115 6.57 -0.47 -7.35
CA ALA A 115 5.93 0.23 -6.26
C ALA A 115 6.79 0.21 -4.97
N LEU A 116 7.40 -0.93 -4.65
CA LEU A 116 8.33 -1.08 -3.54
C LEU A 116 9.61 -0.25 -3.74
N ALA A 117 10.16 -0.18 -4.95
CA ALA A 117 11.35 0.61 -5.23
C ALA A 117 11.08 2.11 -5.03
N LEU A 118 9.89 2.58 -5.41
CA LEU A 118 9.45 3.97 -5.22
C LEU A 118 9.27 4.34 -3.73
N ASP A 119 9.02 3.37 -2.84
CA ASP A 119 9.02 3.54 -1.36
C ASP A 119 10.36 4.02 -0.78
N GLY A 120 11.45 3.68 -1.47
CA GLY A 120 12.77 4.20 -1.11
C GLY A 120 12.86 5.69 -1.42
N VAL A 121 12.28 6.09 -2.55
CA VAL A 121 12.38 7.42 -3.13
C VAL A 121 11.54 8.43 -2.36
N ASP A 122 10.28 8.11 -2.02
CA ASP A 122 9.43 9.01 -1.23
C ASP A 122 10.00 9.27 0.16
N GLY A 123 10.51 8.25 0.85
CA GLY A 123 11.15 8.38 2.15
C GLY A 123 12.43 9.22 2.10
N TRP A 124 13.25 9.04 1.05
CA TRP A 124 14.41 9.91 0.80
C TRP A 124 13.98 11.35 0.55
N LEU A 125 12.97 11.55 -0.28
CA LEU A 125 12.49 12.86 -0.69
C LEU A 125 11.83 13.62 0.47
N ALA A 126 11.08 12.93 1.34
CA ALA A 126 10.48 13.49 2.54
C ALA A 126 11.56 14.04 3.49
N ARG A 127 12.67 13.31 3.67
CA ARG A 127 13.81 13.76 4.49
C ARG A 127 14.55 14.92 3.83
N ARG A 128 14.80 14.85 2.52
CA ARG A 128 15.55 15.89 1.79
C ARG A 128 14.78 17.20 1.69
N THR A 129 13.47 17.16 1.54
CA THR A 129 12.63 18.35 1.36
C THR A 129 12.13 18.95 2.68
N GLY A 130 12.36 18.28 3.82
CA GLY A 130 11.87 18.72 5.13
C GLY A 130 10.33 18.69 5.25
N LEU A 131 9.64 17.90 4.41
CA LEU A 131 8.17 17.83 4.36
C LEU A 131 7.59 16.54 4.96
N ALA A 132 8.35 15.89 5.85
CA ALA A 132 7.84 14.74 6.58
C ALA A 132 6.62 15.15 7.41
N SER A 133 5.53 14.39 7.31
CA SER A 133 4.26 14.67 8.00
C SER A 133 3.62 13.39 8.50
N ARG A 134 2.77 13.51 9.54
CA ARG A 134 2.00 12.38 10.06
C ARG A 134 1.05 11.81 9.01
N PHE A 135 0.45 12.67 8.20
CA PHE A 135 -0.39 12.25 7.07
C PHE A 135 0.40 11.41 6.08
N GLY A 136 1.54 11.93 5.58
CA GLY A 136 2.35 11.23 4.59
C GLY A 136 2.84 9.87 5.10
N ALA A 137 3.26 9.79 6.37
CA ALA A 137 3.67 8.53 6.97
C ALA A 137 2.54 7.50 7.11
N ARG A 138 1.30 7.94 7.37
CA ARG A 138 0.13 7.05 7.39
C ARG A 138 -0.28 6.63 5.98
N PHE A 139 -0.27 7.57 5.04
CA PHE A 139 -0.61 7.31 3.66
C PHE A 139 0.33 6.25 3.04
N ASP A 140 1.64 6.44 3.20
CA ASP A 140 2.69 5.50 2.82
C ASP A 140 2.43 4.09 3.40
N MET A 141 2.19 4.03 4.72
CA MET A 141 1.92 2.78 5.43
C MET A 141 0.66 2.06 4.94
N GLU A 142 -0.42 2.78 4.60
CA GLU A 142 -1.64 2.17 4.10
C GLU A 142 -1.48 1.63 2.68
N VAL A 143 -0.71 2.31 1.83
CA VAL A 143 -0.39 1.82 0.47
C VAL A 143 0.45 0.54 0.54
N ASP A 144 1.44 0.50 1.41
CA ASP A 144 2.25 -0.71 1.68
C ASP A 144 1.40 -1.87 2.20
N ALA A 145 0.55 -1.60 3.19
CA ALA A 145 -0.32 -2.62 3.75
C ALA A 145 -1.31 -3.17 2.72
N ALA A 146 -1.86 -2.30 1.87
CA ALA A 146 -2.73 -2.70 0.78
C ALA A 146 -1.99 -3.57 -0.24
N LEU A 147 -0.76 -3.23 -0.61
CA LEU A 147 0.06 -4.04 -1.50
C LEU A 147 0.35 -5.43 -0.91
N ILE A 148 0.75 -5.50 0.37
CA ILE A 148 0.98 -6.77 1.08
C ILE A 148 -0.31 -7.60 1.11
N LEU A 149 -1.46 -6.99 1.37
CA LEU A 149 -2.75 -7.68 1.34
C LEU A 149 -3.07 -8.25 -0.04
N LEU A 150 -2.93 -7.46 -1.09
CA LEU A 150 -3.17 -7.90 -2.46
C LEU A 150 -2.25 -9.06 -2.85
N LEU A 151 -0.95 -8.97 -2.54
CA LEU A 151 0.00 -10.04 -2.84
C LEU A 151 -0.26 -11.30 -2.00
N SER A 152 -0.74 -11.15 -0.76
CA SER A 152 -1.17 -12.29 0.07
C SER A 152 -2.40 -12.99 -0.51
N VAL A 153 -3.35 -12.21 -1.04
CA VAL A 153 -4.53 -12.74 -1.76
C VAL A 153 -4.10 -13.44 -3.04
N ALA A 154 -3.20 -12.85 -3.83
CA ALA A 154 -2.65 -13.48 -5.02
C ALA A 154 -1.95 -14.82 -4.72
N ALA A 155 -1.16 -14.89 -3.65
CA ALA A 155 -0.52 -16.12 -3.19
C ALA A 155 -1.54 -17.22 -2.84
N TRP A 156 -2.64 -16.85 -2.21
CA TRP A 156 -3.73 -17.78 -1.90
C TRP A 156 -4.51 -18.23 -3.15
N MET A 157 -4.93 -17.29 -4.00
CA MET A 157 -5.72 -17.58 -5.21
C MET A 157 -4.97 -18.47 -6.21
N THR A 158 -3.65 -18.30 -6.31
CA THR A 158 -2.78 -19.12 -7.18
C THR A 158 -2.44 -20.49 -6.57
N GLY A 159 -2.97 -20.82 -5.38
CA GLY A 159 -2.70 -22.08 -4.69
C GLY A 159 -1.26 -22.22 -4.19
N LYS A 160 -0.47 -21.14 -4.21
CA LYS A 160 0.94 -21.15 -3.78
C LYS A 160 1.12 -21.00 -2.28
N ALA A 161 0.11 -20.48 -1.59
CA ALA A 161 0.04 -20.50 -0.14
C ALA A 161 -1.37 -20.85 0.32
N GLY A 162 -1.48 -21.42 1.51
CA GLY A 162 -2.79 -21.68 2.11
C GLY A 162 -3.50 -20.38 2.49
N VAL A 163 -4.80 -20.48 2.80
CA VAL A 163 -5.64 -19.35 3.24
C VAL A 163 -5.04 -18.60 4.44
N TRP A 164 -4.25 -19.29 5.27
CA TRP A 164 -3.53 -18.68 6.40
C TRP A 164 -2.55 -17.59 5.99
N ALA A 165 -2.05 -17.57 4.74
CA ALA A 165 -1.18 -16.51 4.24
C ALA A 165 -1.87 -15.14 4.18
N LEU A 166 -3.22 -15.12 4.13
CA LEU A 166 -3.99 -13.89 4.25
C LEU A 166 -3.76 -13.18 5.59
N ALA A 167 -3.29 -13.89 6.63
CA ALA A 167 -2.91 -13.27 7.90
C ALA A 167 -1.74 -12.28 7.74
N ILE A 168 -0.86 -12.48 6.75
CA ILE A 168 0.25 -11.56 6.44
C ILE A 168 -0.31 -10.19 6.06
N GLY A 169 -1.19 -10.16 5.06
CA GLY A 169 -1.91 -8.96 4.62
C GLY A 169 -2.89 -8.40 5.65
N GLY A 170 -3.52 -9.28 6.44
CA GLY A 170 -4.53 -8.92 7.43
C GLY A 170 -3.97 -8.27 8.70
N MET A 171 -2.68 -8.45 9.00
CA MET A 171 -2.09 -8.05 10.28
C MET A 171 -2.27 -6.55 10.60
N ARG A 172 -2.09 -5.67 9.59
CA ARG A 172 -2.28 -4.22 9.75
C ARG A 172 -3.71 -3.89 10.13
N TYR A 173 -4.67 -4.44 9.40
CA TYR A 173 -6.10 -4.19 9.62
C TYR A 173 -6.58 -4.79 10.93
N GLY A 174 -6.08 -5.96 11.30
CA GLY A 174 -6.29 -6.55 12.63
C GLY A 174 -5.75 -5.66 13.75
N PHE A 175 -4.57 -5.06 13.57
CA PHE A 175 -4.02 -4.09 14.52
C PHE A 175 -4.85 -2.80 14.63
N ILE A 176 -5.42 -2.31 13.52
CA ILE A 176 -6.36 -1.18 13.53
C ILE A 176 -7.64 -1.56 14.29
N ALA A 177 -8.21 -2.73 14.01
CA ALA A 177 -9.40 -3.22 14.71
C ALA A 177 -9.14 -3.39 16.22
N ALA A 178 -7.97 -3.89 16.60
CA ALA A 178 -7.57 -4.04 18.00
C ALA A 178 -7.50 -2.69 18.75
N GLN A 179 -7.23 -1.58 18.07
CA GLN A 179 -7.27 -0.24 18.68
C GLN A 179 -8.68 0.22 19.09
N ALA A 180 -9.73 -0.42 18.58
CA ALA A 180 -11.10 -0.17 19.04
C ALA A 180 -11.31 -0.72 20.46
N VAL A 181 -10.73 -1.89 20.76
CA VAL A 181 -10.88 -2.61 22.04
C VAL A 181 -9.81 -2.19 23.05
N LEU A 182 -8.59 -1.92 22.59
CA LEU A 182 -7.43 -1.55 23.41
C LEU A 182 -6.94 -0.15 23.02
N PRO A 183 -7.49 0.93 23.61
CA PRO A 183 -7.11 2.31 23.31
C PRO A 183 -5.62 2.61 23.50
N ALA A 184 -4.94 1.85 24.39
CA ALA A 184 -3.49 1.92 24.60
C ALA A 184 -2.69 1.71 23.30
N LEU A 185 -3.25 1.00 22.32
CA LEU A 185 -2.62 0.75 21.01
C LEU A 185 -2.70 1.95 20.05
N ARG A 186 -3.48 3.00 20.37
CA ARG A 186 -3.64 4.20 19.52
C ARG A 186 -2.47 5.18 19.63
N ARG A 187 -1.53 4.95 20.57
CA ARG A 187 -0.40 5.85 20.77
C ARG A 187 0.55 5.80 19.57
N ASP A 188 1.18 6.94 19.28
CA ASP A 188 2.11 7.06 18.16
C ASP A 188 3.38 6.24 18.41
N LEU A 189 3.66 5.29 17.52
CA LEU A 189 4.92 4.56 17.52
C LEU A 189 6.00 5.34 16.79
N ALA A 190 7.10 5.65 17.49
CA ALA A 190 8.27 6.32 16.92
C ALA A 190 8.79 5.61 15.65
N PRO A 191 9.33 6.35 14.65
CA PRO A 191 9.89 5.76 13.43
C PRO A 191 10.86 4.62 13.74
N SER A 192 10.78 3.52 12.98
CA SER A 192 11.57 2.31 13.23
C SER A 192 12.05 1.68 11.94
N ILE A 193 13.38 1.61 11.79
CA ILE A 193 14.03 0.92 10.66
C ILE A 193 13.59 -0.54 10.59
N ARG A 194 13.43 -1.22 11.73
CA ARG A 194 12.95 -2.60 11.81
C ARG A 194 11.61 -2.78 11.07
N ARG A 195 10.64 -1.89 11.31
CA ARG A 195 9.31 -1.99 10.69
C ARG A 195 9.40 -1.79 9.19
N LYS A 196 10.21 -0.82 8.74
CA LYS A 196 10.43 -0.59 7.30
C LYS A 196 11.12 -1.78 6.64
N THR A 197 12.18 -2.32 7.25
CA THR A 197 12.86 -3.53 6.74
C THR A 197 11.91 -4.72 6.65
N ILE A 198 11.08 -4.95 7.66
CA ILE A 198 10.13 -6.06 7.65
C ILE A 198 9.07 -5.86 6.57
N CYS A 199 8.57 -4.64 6.34
CA CYS A 199 7.68 -4.33 5.23
C CYS A 199 8.30 -4.74 3.88
N VAL A 200 9.54 -4.30 3.62
CA VAL A 200 10.30 -4.67 2.41
C VAL A 200 10.42 -6.18 2.28
N VAL A 201 10.78 -6.88 3.37
CA VAL A 201 10.88 -8.35 3.38
C VAL A 201 9.53 -9.01 3.08
N GLN A 202 8.41 -8.48 3.59
CA GLN A 202 7.08 -9.02 3.28
C GLN A 202 6.75 -8.89 1.79
N VAL A 203 6.92 -7.70 1.22
CA VAL A 203 6.63 -7.46 -0.20
C VAL A 203 7.52 -8.34 -1.09
N VAL A 204 8.83 -8.38 -0.81
CA VAL A 204 9.76 -9.25 -1.56
C VAL A 204 9.37 -10.72 -1.44
N SER A 205 9.06 -11.21 -0.23
CA SER A 205 8.66 -12.60 0.00
C SER A 205 7.39 -12.95 -0.77
N LEU A 206 6.37 -12.09 -0.74
CA LEU A 206 5.12 -12.31 -1.44
C LEU A 206 5.27 -12.20 -2.97
N CYS A 207 6.13 -11.31 -3.46
CA CYS A 207 6.51 -11.26 -4.86
C CYS A 207 7.20 -12.57 -5.29
N LEU A 208 8.15 -13.07 -4.50
CA LEU A 208 8.81 -14.37 -4.76
C LEU A 208 7.80 -15.51 -4.76
N ILE A 209 6.83 -15.50 -3.85
CA ILE A 209 5.74 -16.49 -3.86
C ILE A 209 4.92 -16.38 -5.14
N ALA A 210 4.56 -15.17 -5.57
CA ALA A 210 3.77 -14.97 -6.78
C ALA A 210 4.48 -15.42 -8.07
N LEU A 211 5.82 -15.45 -8.11
CA LEU A 211 6.60 -15.85 -9.29
C LEU A 211 6.26 -17.28 -9.77
N PRO A 212 5.84 -17.47 -11.04
CA PRO A 212 5.52 -18.78 -11.61
C PRO A 212 6.55 -19.91 -11.36
N PRO A 213 7.87 -19.69 -11.48
CA PRO A 213 8.85 -20.78 -11.34
C PRO A 213 9.04 -21.29 -9.89
N VAL A 214 8.50 -20.61 -8.87
CA VAL A 214 8.73 -21.02 -7.47
C VAL A 214 7.75 -22.13 -7.09
N PRO A 215 8.25 -23.32 -6.68
CA PRO A 215 7.39 -24.47 -6.39
C PRO A 215 6.60 -24.30 -5.08
N PRO A 216 5.41 -24.93 -4.95
CA PRO A 216 4.57 -24.81 -3.76
C PRO A 216 5.26 -25.19 -2.43
N SER A 217 6.20 -26.13 -2.47
CA SER A 217 6.96 -26.51 -1.27
C SER A 217 7.81 -25.36 -0.73
N ALA A 218 8.44 -24.58 -1.62
CA ALA A 218 9.25 -23.42 -1.24
C ALA A 218 8.37 -22.24 -0.80
N THR A 219 7.27 -21.98 -1.51
CA THR A 219 6.37 -20.84 -1.21
C THR A 219 5.73 -20.95 0.17
N VAL A 220 5.39 -22.15 0.62
CA VAL A 220 4.87 -22.39 1.98
C VAL A 220 5.90 -21.97 3.03
N TRP A 221 7.16 -22.39 2.90
CA TRP A 221 8.21 -22.01 3.85
C TRP A 221 8.52 -20.52 3.83
N ILE A 222 8.54 -19.90 2.65
CA ILE A 222 8.71 -18.45 2.50
C ILE A 222 7.56 -17.71 3.22
N ALA A 223 6.32 -18.11 2.98
CA ALA A 223 5.15 -17.50 3.61
C ALA A 223 5.14 -17.70 5.14
N LEU A 224 5.54 -18.88 5.63
CA LEU A 224 5.65 -19.15 7.07
C LEU A 224 6.71 -18.27 7.72
N ALA A 225 7.91 -18.18 7.13
CA ALA A 225 8.98 -17.32 7.63
C ALA A 225 8.57 -15.84 7.63
N ALA A 226 7.91 -15.39 6.55
CA ALA A 226 7.39 -14.04 6.44
C ALA A 226 6.34 -13.74 7.52
N LEU A 227 5.38 -14.64 7.74
CA LEU A 227 4.34 -14.50 8.76
C LEU A 227 4.94 -14.51 10.18
N LEU A 228 5.89 -15.40 10.49
CA LEU A 228 6.54 -15.45 11.80
C LEU A 228 7.32 -14.16 12.09
N LEU A 229 8.08 -13.66 11.12
CA LEU A 229 8.81 -12.40 11.24
C LEU A 229 7.87 -11.21 11.46
N LEU A 230 6.77 -11.15 10.72
CA LEU A 230 5.76 -10.10 10.86
C LEU A 230 5.09 -10.15 12.23
N THR A 231 4.69 -11.36 12.66
CA THR A 231 4.06 -11.60 13.96
C THR A 231 4.99 -11.17 15.10
N TRP A 232 6.27 -11.53 15.03
CA TRP A 232 7.27 -11.08 16.02
C TRP A 232 7.39 -9.55 16.07
N SER A 233 7.39 -8.88 14.92
CA SER A 233 7.45 -7.41 14.86
C SER A 233 6.23 -6.76 15.52
N PHE A 234 5.03 -7.24 15.18
CA PHE A 234 3.77 -6.73 15.75
C PHE A 234 3.68 -7.01 17.25
N ALA A 235 4.05 -8.22 17.70
CA ALA A 235 4.07 -8.57 19.12
C ALA A 235 5.00 -7.63 19.91
N ARG A 236 6.16 -7.30 19.36
CA ARG A 236 7.09 -6.35 19.99
C ARG A 236 6.52 -4.92 20.05
N ASP A 237 5.78 -4.49 19.04
CA ASP A 237 5.13 -3.17 19.05
C ASP A 237 3.96 -3.10 20.03
N VAL A 238 3.12 -4.13 20.06
CA VAL A 238 2.02 -4.28 21.04
C VAL A 238 2.56 -4.27 22.46
N ASN A 239 3.58 -5.09 22.76
CA ASN A 239 4.19 -5.14 24.10
C ASN A 239 4.78 -3.80 24.52
N ARG A 240 5.35 -3.04 23.58
CA ARG A 240 5.87 -1.69 23.87
C ARG A 240 4.74 -0.72 24.19
N LEU A 241 3.64 -0.75 23.43
CA LEU A 241 2.49 0.14 23.63
C LEU A 241 1.73 -0.14 24.92
N LEU A 242 1.65 -1.41 25.33
CA LEU A 242 0.99 -1.82 26.58
C LEU A 242 1.81 -1.50 27.83
N ARG A 243 3.14 -1.29 27.70
CA ARG A 243 4.03 -0.90 28.81
C ARG A 243 4.17 0.62 28.98
N GLN A 244 3.57 1.40 28.10
CA GLN A 244 3.53 2.88 28.14
C GLN A 244 2.22 3.37 28.76
#